data_AF-A0AAU7RKG6-F1
#
_entry.id   AF-A0AAU7RKG6-F1
#
_cell.length_a   1.000
_cell.length_b   1.000
_cell.length_c   1.000
_cell.angle_alpha   90.00
_cell.angle_beta   90.00
_cell.angle_gamma   90.00
#
_symmetry.space_group_name_H-M   'P 1'
#
loop_
_entity.id
_entity.type
_entity.pdbx_description
1 polymer ?
#
loop_
_entity_poly.entity_id
_entity_poly.type
_entity_poly.pdbx_seq_one_letter_code
_entity_poly.pdbx_strand_id
1 'polypeptide(L)'
;MLGQVRDAGFLRRRRGFYITLFAVLVVAWAGIWGGFFLLEDTLFQLLIAAGMGVVLTQFGFLAHEAAHRQVFTSKVTNEWAARLLGAGLVGISYAMWAQKHTRHHNHPNMIDRDPDIHTGAIAFHPQAAASRRGFMIRVTRRQGWLLFPLLFFLGLSLHVDSQKYLVRRGSVDHRWVEIPLLAMRLLVVPVLVFWLLPLGMAFAFLGVQVGVFGSTWAPRSLQTTRGCPSCRPPAERISFTDRFSPDATSPGVGSWTSS
;
A
#
# COMPACT_ATOMS: atom_id res chain seq x y z
N MET A 1 18.91 -2.79 -25.89
CA MET A 1 18.14 -2.08 -24.83
C MET A 1 18.78 -2.19 -23.44
N LEU A 2 18.98 -3.39 -22.86
CA LEU A 2 19.57 -3.54 -21.51
C LEU A 2 21.00 -2.97 -21.36
N GLY A 3 21.85 -3.10 -22.40
CA GLY A 3 23.20 -2.51 -22.41
C GLY A 3 23.19 -0.98 -22.33
N GLN A 4 22.38 -0.32 -23.18
CA GLN A 4 22.22 1.14 -23.18
C GLN A 4 21.71 1.70 -21.84
N VAL A 5 20.80 0.99 -21.16
CA VAL A 5 20.30 1.39 -19.82
C VAL A 5 21.37 1.23 -18.73
N ARG A 6 22.23 0.20 -18.86
CA ARG A 6 23.35 -0.02 -17.94
C ARG A 6 24.45 1.02 -18.14
N ASP A 7 24.78 1.35 -19.38
CA ASP A 7 25.85 2.27 -19.75
C ASP A 7 25.48 3.73 -19.45
N ALA A 8 24.20 4.08 -19.54
CA ALA A 8 23.68 5.38 -19.10
C ALA A 8 23.64 5.55 -17.55
N GLY A 9 24.10 4.55 -16.79
CA GLY A 9 24.22 4.65 -15.33
C GLY A 9 22.89 4.58 -14.56
N PHE A 10 21.75 4.40 -15.22
CA PHE A 10 20.43 4.30 -14.60
C PHE A 10 20.28 3.09 -13.67
N LEU A 11 21.16 2.08 -13.79
CA LEU A 11 21.19 0.91 -12.91
C LEU A 11 22.12 1.07 -11.69
N ARG A 12 22.82 2.20 -11.55
CA ARG A 12 23.69 2.46 -10.39
C ARG A 12 22.84 2.73 -9.15
N ARG A 13 23.09 1.96 -8.09
CA ARG A 13 22.40 2.12 -6.80
C ARG A 13 22.79 3.45 -6.15
N ARG A 14 21.78 4.25 -5.78
CA ARG A 14 21.97 5.55 -5.10
C ARG A 14 22.06 5.37 -3.58
N ARG A 15 23.18 4.82 -3.08
CA ARG A 15 23.37 4.52 -1.65
C ARG A 15 23.23 5.76 -0.76
N GLY A 16 23.84 6.88 -1.15
CA GLY A 16 23.73 8.15 -0.42
C GLY A 16 22.29 8.61 -0.25
N PHE A 17 21.48 8.52 -1.31
CA PHE A 17 20.05 8.84 -1.25
C PHE A 17 19.31 7.99 -0.20
N TYR A 18 19.49 6.67 -0.19
CA TYR A 18 18.80 5.80 0.77
C TYR A 18 19.29 5.97 2.21
N ILE A 19 20.59 6.27 2.41
CA ILE A 19 21.13 6.57 3.75
C ILE A 19 20.52 7.88 4.27
N THR A 20 20.56 8.95 3.47
CA THR A 20 19.96 10.25 3.84
C THR A 20 18.47 10.12 4.08
N LEU A 21 17.74 9.43 3.21
CA LEU A 21 16.31 9.19 3.37
C LEU A 21 16.03 8.45 4.68
N PHE A 22 16.73 7.34 4.94
CA PHE A 22 16.54 6.59 6.18
C PHE A 22 16.85 7.43 7.42
N ALA A 23 17.94 8.20 7.41
CA ALA A 23 18.29 9.08 8.53
C ALA A 23 17.22 10.14 8.80
N VAL A 24 16.71 10.81 7.74
CA VAL A 24 15.61 11.77 7.85
C VAL A 24 14.36 11.11 8.42
N LEU A 25 14.00 9.91 7.96
CA LEU A 25 12.83 9.19 8.46
C LEU A 25 12.99 8.76 9.92
N VAL A 26 14.18 8.34 10.36
CA VAL A 26 14.45 8.01 11.76
C VAL A 26 14.36 9.25 12.65
N VAL A 27 14.93 10.39 12.22
CA VAL A 27 14.80 11.66 12.95
C VAL A 27 13.35 12.11 13.02
N ALA A 28 12.61 12.04 11.92
CA ALA A 28 11.18 12.36 11.90
C ALA A 28 10.37 11.42 12.82
N TRP A 29 10.69 10.12 12.82
CA TRP A 29 10.05 9.15 13.71
C TRP A 29 10.30 9.45 15.19
N ALA A 30 11.55 9.79 15.54
CA ALA A 30 11.89 10.23 16.89
C ALA A 30 11.17 11.53 17.26
N GLY A 31 11.08 12.49 16.33
CA GLY A 31 10.35 13.74 16.53
C GLY A 31 8.84 13.53 16.73
N ILE A 32 8.23 12.58 16.02
CA ILE A 32 6.82 12.20 16.21
C ILE A 32 6.59 11.69 17.64
N TRP A 33 7.41 10.77 18.13
CA TRP A 33 7.28 10.27 19.51
C TRP A 33 7.66 11.31 20.55
N GLY A 34 8.69 12.13 20.30
CA GLY A 34 9.05 13.25 21.17
C GLY A 34 7.89 14.23 21.30
N GLY A 35 7.28 14.63 20.18
CA GLY A 35 6.07 15.47 20.17
C GLY A 35 4.89 14.80 20.87
N PHE A 36 4.67 13.50 20.65
CA PHE A 36 3.63 12.74 21.35
C PHE A 36 3.78 12.82 22.87
N PHE A 37 4.98 12.66 23.42
CA PHE A 37 5.18 12.72 24.87
C PHE A 37 5.16 14.16 25.42
N LEU A 38 5.66 15.14 24.66
CA LEU A 38 5.72 16.54 25.09
C LEU A 38 4.37 17.27 25.03
N LEU A 39 3.48 16.86 24.13
CA LEU A 39 2.18 17.51 23.90
C LEU A 39 1.04 16.90 24.74
N GLU A 40 1.32 15.84 25.50
CA GLU A 40 0.39 15.17 26.43
C GLU A 40 -1.00 14.95 25.81
N ASP A 41 -2.11 15.32 26.45
CA ASP A 41 -3.47 15.05 25.95
C ASP A 41 -4.10 16.17 25.10
N THR A 42 -3.27 17.09 24.58
CA THR A 42 -3.76 18.21 23.77
C THR A 42 -4.29 17.79 22.39
N LEU A 43 -5.12 18.65 21.77
CA LEU A 43 -5.63 18.45 20.41
C LEU A 43 -4.51 18.35 19.34
N PHE A 44 -3.30 18.86 19.63
CA PHE A 44 -2.15 18.75 18.73
C PHE A 44 -1.71 17.29 18.51
N GLN A 45 -2.17 16.35 19.35
CA GLN A 45 -1.99 14.92 19.12
C GLN A 45 -2.57 14.45 17.78
N LEU A 46 -3.59 15.12 17.24
CA LEU A 46 -4.11 14.79 15.91
C LEU A 46 -3.13 15.19 14.78
N LEU A 47 -2.33 16.24 14.97
CA LEU A 47 -1.24 16.57 14.05
C LEU A 47 -0.10 15.56 14.14
N ILE A 48 0.22 15.11 15.35
CA ILE A 48 1.18 14.02 15.57
C ILE A 48 0.70 12.73 14.90
N ALA A 49 -0.57 12.37 15.04
CA ALA A 49 -1.18 11.23 14.36
C ALA A 49 -1.06 11.33 12.82
N ALA A 50 -1.36 12.51 12.26
CA ALA A 50 -1.26 12.75 10.83
C ALA A 50 0.19 12.64 10.34
N GLY A 51 1.13 13.29 11.04
CA GLY A 51 2.56 13.20 10.74
C GLY A 51 3.08 11.76 10.85
N MET A 52 2.60 11.01 11.84
CA MET A 52 2.93 9.59 12.02
C MET A 52 2.47 8.78 10.79
N GLY A 53 1.25 9.00 10.30
CA GLY A 53 0.74 8.35 9.08
C GLY A 53 1.59 8.63 7.83
N VAL A 54 2.04 9.88 7.66
CA VAL A 54 2.94 10.27 6.55
C VAL A 54 4.30 9.58 6.67
N VAL A 55 4.94 9.62 7.84
CA VAL A 55 6.27 9.02 8.06
C VAL A 55 6.22 7.50 7.85
N LEU A 56 5.17 6.83 8.34
CA LEU A 56 4.96 5.39 8.10
C LEU A 56 4.79 5.06 6.63
N THR A 57 4.11 5.92 5.87
CA THR A 57 3.99 5.75 4.41
C THR A 57 5.37 5.77 3.75
N GLN A 58 6.25 6.69 4.16
CA GLN A 58 7.61 6.75 3.62
C GLN A 58 8.46 5.54 4.02
N PHE A 59 8.34 5.05 5.25
CA PHE A 59 8.96 3.77 5.63
C PHE A 59 8.41 2.59 4.83
N GLY A 60 7.10 2.59 4.54
CA GLY A 60 6.47 1.60 3.67
C GLY A 60 7.03 1.66 2.25
N PHE A 61 7.26 2.86 1.68
CA PHE A 61 7.93 2.98 0.39
C PHE A 61 9.38 2.50 0.45
N LEU A 62 10.12 2.80 1.52
CA LEU A 62 11.47 2.27 1.66
C LEU A 62 11.47 0.74 1.74
N ALA A 63 10.52 0.13 2.45
CA ALA A 63 10.32 -1.32 2.49
C ALA A 63 9.94 -1.88 1.10
N HIS A 64 9.11 -1.17 0.34
CA HIS A 64 8.74 -1.51 -1.04
C HIS A 64 9.97 -1.52 -1.97
N GLU A 65 10.79 -0.47 -1.97
CA GLU A 65 11.99 -0.40 -2.81
C GLU A 65 13.02 -1.47 -2.38
N ALA A 66 13.10 -1.78 -1.08
CA ALA A 66 13.90 -2.90 -0.59
C ALA A 66 13.36 -4.23 -1.13
N ALA A 67 12.06 -4.45 -1.11
CA ALA A 67 11.45 -5.65 -1.67
C ALA A 67 11.71 -5.84 -3.17
N HIS A 68 11.78 -4.73 -3.92
CA HIS A 68 12.21 -4.70 -5.33
C HIS A 68 13.72 -4.78 -5.52
N ARG A 69 14.47 -4.99 -4.44
CA ARG A 69 15.93 -5.13 -4.41
C ARG A 69 16.66 -3.89 -4.93
N GLN A 70 16.11 -2.69 -4.72
CA GLN A 70 16.71 -1.43 -5.18
C GLN A 70 17.63 -0.79 -4.13
N VAL A 71 17.48 -1.15 -2.85
CA VAL A 71 18.25 -0.55 -1.75
C VAL A 71 19.65 -1.17 -1.62
N PHE A 72 19.74 -2.47 -1.31
CA PHE A 72 21.02 -3.15 -1.05
C PHE A 72 21.49 -4.01 -2.22
N THR A 73 22.78 -4.32 -2.29
CA THR A 73 23.31 -5.28 -3.28
C THR A 73 22.86 -6.71 -2.99
N SER A 74 22.82 -7.10 -1.72
CA SER A 74 22.42 -8.43 -1.27
C SER A 74 20.90 -8.59 -1.32
N LYS A 75 20.42 -9.66 -1.97
CA LYS A 75 19.02 -10.07 -1.97
C LYS A 75 18.51 -10.28 -0.54
N VAL A 76 19.25 -11.03 0.27
CA VAL A 76 18.87 -11.38 1.64
C VAL A 76 18.73 -10.12 2.49
N THR A 77 19.67 -9.16 2.38
CA THR A 77 19.60 -7.90 3.13
C THR A 77 18.37 -7.06 2.75
N ASN A 78 18.02 -7.02 1.47
CA ASN A 78 16.80 -6.36 1.01
C ASN A 78 15.52 -7.00 1.55
N GLU A 79 15.44 -8.34 1.53
CA GLU A 79 14.29 -9.07 2.05
C GLU A 79 14.10 -8.84 3.56
N TRP A 80 15.20 -8.86 4.32
CA TRP A 80 15.18 -8.54 5.75
C TRP A 80 14.84 -7.07 6.03
N ALA A 81 15.39 -6.13 5.26
CA ALA A 81 15.04 -4.72 5.41
C ALA A 81 13.55 -4.48 5.11
N ALA A 82 13.01 -5.07 4.04
CA ALA A 82 11.60 -5.01 3.71
C ALA A 82 10.73 -5.62 4.82
N ARG A 83 11.16 -6.73 5.42
CA ARG A 83 10.45 -7.38 6.53
C ARG A 83 10.49 -6.54 7.80
N LEU A 84 11.65 -6.04 8.23
CA LEU A 84 11.75 -5.25 9.46
C LEU A 84 11.01 -3.93 9.35
N LEU A 85 11.15 -3.22 8.23
CA LEU A 85 10.45 -1.95 8.00
C LEU A 85 8.95 -2.16 7.74
N GLY A 86 8.60 -3.08 6.86
CA GLY A 86 7.21 -3.37 6.51
C GLY A 86 6.43 -3.99 7.68
N ALA A 87 6.90 -5.13 8.19
CA ALA A 87 6.20 -5.89 9.22
C ALA A 87 6.36 -5.23 10.60
N GLY A 88 7.60 -4.87 10.97
CA GLY A 88 7.93 -4.38 12.31
C GLY A 88 7.61 -2.91 12.55
N LEU A 89 7.79 -2.04 11.56
CA LEU A 89 7.57 -0.61 11.74
C LEU A 89 6.24 -0.13 11.16
N VAL A 90 5.86 -0.60 9.97
CA VAL A 90 4.62 -0.17 9.30
C VAL A 90 3.43 -1.01 9.74
N GLY A 91 3.61 -2.32 9.95
CA GLY A 91 2.56 -3.27 10.33
C GLY A 91 1.94 -4.02 9.15
N ILE A 92 2.67 -4.15 8.04
CA ILE A 92 2.26 -4.89 6.85
C ILE A 92 3.19 -6.09 6.66
N SER A 93 2.62 -7.29 6.58
CA SER A 93 3.39 -8.52 6.36
C SER A 93 4.13 -8.47 5.03
N TYR A 94 5.45 -8.66 5.07
CA TYR A 94 6.26 -8.75 3.86
C TYR A 94 5.91 -9.99 3.05
N ALA A 95 5.68 -11.14 3.69
CA ALA A 95 5.28 -12.36 3.00
C ALA A 95 3.91 -12.21 2.28
N MET A 96 2.93 -11.56 2.91
CA MET A 96 1.64 -11.25 2.29
C MET A 96 1.82 -10.31 1.11
N TRP A 97 2.49 -9.19 1.34
CA TRP A 97 2.70 -8.17 0.34
C TRP A 97 3.47 -8.72 -0.85
N ALA A 98 4.56 -9.46 -0.63
CA ALA A 98 5.38 -10.04 -1.70
C ALA A 98 4.59 -11.04 -2.56
N GLN A 99 3.77 -11.91 -1.95
CA GLN A 99 2.90 -12.83 -2.69
C GLN A 99 1.88 -12.06 -3.54
N LYS A 100 1.16 -11.11 -2.93
CA LYS A 100 0.14 -10.31 -3.62
C LYS A 100 0.74 -9.47 -4.76
N HIS A 101 1.81 -8.73 -4.46
CA HIS A 101 2.45 -7.76 -5.35
C HIS A 101 3.17 -8.42 -6.52
N THR A 102 3.83 -9.56 -6.29
CA THR A 102 4.46 -10.33 -7.38
C THR A 102 3.40 -10.86 -8.36
N ARG A 103 2.23 -11.28 -7.86
CA ARG A 103 1.14 -11.75 -8.71
C ARG A 103 0.57 -10.62 -9.57
N HIS A 104 0.35 -9.43 -8.99
CA HIS A 104 -0.03 -8.22 -9.72
C HIS A 104 0.97 -7.90 -10.83
N HIS A 105 2.27 -7.81 -10.54
CA HIS A 105 3.27 -7.50 -11.58
C HIS A 105 3.44 -8.57 -12.66
N ASN A 106 3.21 -9.84 -12.35
CA ASN A 106 3.26 -10.90 -13.34
C ASN A 106 2.05 -10.90 -14.27
N HIS A 107 0.89 -10.47 -13.77
CA HIS A 107 -0.38 -10.48 -14.51
C HIS A 107 -1.18 -9.19 -14.29
N PRO A 108 -0.61 -8.01 -14.59
CA PRO A 108 -1.28 -6.75 -14.26
C PRO A 108 -2.53 -6.59 -15.11
N ASN A 109 -3.62 -6.10 -14.50
CA ASN A 109 -4.89 -5.81 -15.19
C ASN A 109 -5.53 -7.02 -15.90
N MET A 110 -5.20 -8.24 -15.49
CA MET A 110 -5.84 -9.47 -15.98
C MET A 110 -6.93 -9.94 -15.02
N ILE A 111 -8.15 -10.13 -15.54
CA ILE A 111 -9.29 -10.64 -14.76
C ILE A 111 -8.93 -12.02 -14.18
N ASP A 112 -9.31 -12.25 -12.92
CA ASP A 112 -9.04 -13.47 -12.11
C ASP A 112 -7.57 -13.74 -11.75
N ARG A 113 -6.62 -13.02 -12.37
CA ARG A 113 -5.18 -13.21 -12.17
C ARG A 113 -4.58 -12.08 -11.35
N ASP A 114 -5.03 -10.86 -11.51
CA ASP A 114 -4.57 -9.70 -10.76
C ASP A 114 -5.35 -9.55 -9.44
N PRO A 115 -4.72 -9.66 -8.26
CA PRO A 115 -5.41 -9.47 -6.99
C PRO A 115 -5.85 -8.02 -6.74
N ASP A 116 -5.29 -7.02 -7.44
CA ASP A 116 -5.59 -5.61 -7.22
C ASP A 116 -6.84 -5.12 -7.97
N ILE A 117 -7.32 -5.87 -8.97
CA ILE A 117 -8.58 -5.57 -9.67
C ILE A 117 -9.73 -6.48 -9.22
N HIS A 118 -9.51 -7.29 -8.18
CA HIS A 118 -10.56 -8.13 -7.63
C HIS A 118 -11.72 -7.25 -7.14
N THR A 119 -12.89 -7.48 -7.71
CA THR A 119 -14.04 -6.60 -7.53
C THR A 119 -14.71 -6.86 -6.18
N GLY A 120 -14.55 -5.92 -5.24
CA GLY A 120 -15.26 -5.87 -3.97
C GLY A 120 -16.30 -4.74 -3.98
N ALA A 121 -16.07 -3.70 -3.17
CA ALA A 121 -16.89 -2.48 -3.16
C ALA A 121 -16.76 -1.66 -4.46
N ILE A 122 -15.61 -1.75 -5.13
CA ILE A 122 -15.29 -1.02 -6.38
C ILE A 122 -15.43 -1.98 -7.56
N ALA A 123 -16.04 -1.52 -8.65
CA ALA A 123 -16.09 -2.24 -9.91
C ALA A 123 -14.96 -1.77 -10.83
N PHE A 124 -13.97 -2.64 -11.05
CA PHE A 124 -12.81 -2.34 -11.87
C PHE A 124 -13.01 -2.63 -13.37
N HIS A 125 -14.00 -3.44 -13.72
CA HIS A 125 -14.30 -3.81 -15.11
C HIS A 125 -15.81 -3.83 -15.41
N PRO A 126 -16.23 -3.74 -16.68
CA PRO A 126 -17.64 -3.60 -17.05
C PRO A 126 -18.51 -4.77 -16.58
N GLN A 127 -18.01 -6.01 -16.64
CA GLN A 127 -18.76 -7.20 -16.20
C GLN A 127 -19.06 -7.14 -14.70
N ALA A 128 -18.11 -6.64 -13.90
CA ALA A 128 -18.29 -6.41 -12.47
C ALA A 128 -19.36 -5.33 -12.21
N ALA A 129 -19.36 -4.24 -12.96
CA ALA A 129 -20.37 -3.19 -12.86
C ALA A 129 -21.77 -3.68 -13.27
N ALA A 130 -21.86 -4.49 -14.33
CA ALA A 130 -23.11 -5.07 -14.81
C ALA A 130 -23.69 -6.12 -13.84
N SER A 131 -22.84 -6.79 -13.05
CA SER A 131 -23.29 -7.77 -12.05
C SER A 131 -23.91 -7.16 -10.78
N ARG A 132 -23.82 -5.83 -10.59
CA ARG A 132 -24.27 -5.16 -9.36
C ARG A 132 -25.79 -5.20 -9.23
N ARG A 133 -26.27 -5.41 -8.00
CA ARG A 133 -27.70 -5.48 -7.67
C ARG A 133 -28.03 -4.54 -6.50
N GLY A 134 -29.28 -4.06 -6.46
CA GLY A 134 -29.81 -3.26 -5.36
C GLY A 134 -28.98 -2.02 -5.05
N PHE A 135 -28.66 -1.81 -3.76
CA PHE A 135 -27.90 -0.65 -3.28
C PHE A 135 -26.51 -0.51 -3.94
N MET A 136 -25.87 -1.62 -4.31
CA MET A 136 -24.54 -1.60 -4.93
C MET A 136 -24.53 -0.89 -6.30
N ILE A 137 -25.67 -0.82 -7.01
CA ILE A 137 -25.78 -0.03 -8.24
C ILE A 137 -25.53 1.46 -7.94
N ARG A 138 -26.11 1.97 -6.85
CA ARG A 138 -25.93 3.37 -6.42
C ARG A 138 -24.50 3.65 -5.97
N VAL A 139 -23.88 2.70 -5.25
CA VAL A 139 -22.47 2.77 -4.86
C VAL A 139 -21.57 2.82 -6.09
N THR A 140 -21.76 1.90 -7.05
CA THR A 140 -20.96 1.85 -8.27
C THR A 140 -21.12 3.11 -9.13
N ARG A 141 -22.31 3.70 -9.23
CA ARG A 141 -22.50 5.00 -9.93
C ARG A 141 -21.73 6.15 -9.29
N ARG A 142 -21.49 6.10 -7.99
CA ARG A 142 -20.73 7.13 -7.23
C ARG A 142 -19.31 6.68 -6.87
N GLN A 143 -18.83 5.56 -7.42
CA GLN A 143 -17.58 4.95 -6.97
C GLN A 143 -16.36 5.84 -7.15
N GLY A 144 -16.36 6.75 -8.14
CA GLY A 144 -15.28 7.73 -8.31
C GLY A 144 -15.14 8.68 -7.11
N TRP A 145 -16.27 9.15 -6.55
CA TRP A 145 -16.29 9.96 -5.34
C TRP A 145 -16.08 9.14 -4.08
N LEU A 146 -16.66 7.94 -4.02
CA LEU A 146 -16.52 7.02 -2.88
C LEU A 146 -15.12 6.42 -2.78
N LEU A 147 -14.32 6.48 -3.84
CA LEU A 147 -12.93 6.05 -3.81
C LEU A 147 -12.15 6.80 -2.74
N PHE A 148 -12.23 8.14 -2.70
CA PHE A 148 -11.49 8.98 -1.76
C PHE A 148 -11.73 8.62 -0.28
N PRO A 149 -12.98 8.51 0.23
CA PRO A 149 -13.21 8.06 1.60
C PRO A 149 -12.81 6.59 1.80
N LEU A 150 -12.88 5.72 0.78
CA LEU A 150 -12.37 4.35 0.89
C LEU A 150 -10.84 4.29 1.04
N LEU A 151 -10.08 5.28 0.55
CA LEU A 151 -8.62 5.32 0.72
C LEU A 151 -8.21 5.50 2.18
N PHE A 152 -9.01 6.18 3.00
CA PHE A 152 -8.78 6.25 4.45
C PHE A 152 -8.76 4.86 5.10
N PHE A 153 -9.52 3.90 4.55
CA PHE A 153 -9.59 2.54 5.06
C PHE A 153 -8.56 1.58 4.43
N LEU A 154 -7.80 2.02 3.42
CA LEU A 154 -6.82 1.17 2.75
C LEU A 154 -5.76 0.66 3.72
N GLY A 155 -5.27 1.52 4.62
CA GLY A 155 -4.30 1.14 5.64
C GLY A 155 -4.82 0.02 6.55
N LEU A 156 -6.08 0.17 7.00
CA LEU A 156 -6.75 -0.86 7.81
C LEU A 156 -6.89 -2.18 7.04
N SER A 157 -7.30 -2.13 5.77
CA SER A 157 -7.40 -3.33 4.93
C SER A 157 -6.06 -4.06 4.82
N LEU A 158 -4.96 -3.33 4.64
CA LEU A 158 -3.62 -3.92 4.54
C LEU A 158 -3.17 -4.59 5.84
N HIS A 159 -3.53 -4.03 7.00
CA HIS A 159 -3.29 -4.69 8.29
C HIS A 159 -4.10 -5.97 8.43
N VAL A 160 -5.40 -5.92 8.11
CA VAL A 160 -6.29 -7.08 8.18
C VAL A 160 -5.83 -8.19 7.24
N ASP A 161 -5.47 -7.86 5.99
CA ASP A 161 -4.99 -8.83 5.02
C ASP A 161 -3.66 -9.46 5.46
N SER A 162 -2.77 -8.67 6.07
CA SER A 162 -1.52 -9.18 6.63
C SER A 162 -1.77 -10.20 7.74
N GLN A 163 -2.69 -9.92 8.66
CA GLN A 163 -3.07 -10.84 9.73
C GLN A 163 -3.69 -12.12 9.17
N LYS A 164 -4.70 -12.01 8.30
CA LYS A 164 -5.35 -13.14 7.63
C LYS A 164 -4.34 -14.03 6.92
N TYR A 165 -3.37 -13.44 6.25
CA TYR A 165 -2.32 -14.15 5.56
C TYR A 165 -1.41 -14.94 6.50
N LEU A 166 -1.00 -14.35 7.63
CA LEU A 166 -0.13 -15.02 8.59
C LEU A 166 -0.82 -16.19 9.31
N VAL A 167 -2.12 -16.09 9.59
CA VAL A 167 -2.90 -17.15 10.27
C VAL A 167 -3.44 -18.23 9.34
N ARG A 168 -3.30 -18.08 8.02
CA ARG A 168 -3.83 -19.04 7.04
C ARG A 168 -3.20 -20.43 7.19
N ARG A 169 -3.94 -21.45 6.79
CA ARG A 169 -3.40 -22.82 6.64
C ARG A 169 -2.39 -22.87 5.48
N GLY A 170 -1.31 -23.64 5.66
CA GLY A 170 -0.21 -23.76 4.69
C GLY A 170 1.06 -23.04 5.11
N SER A 171 2.10 -23.13 4.27
CA SER A 171 3.40 -22.50 4.50
C SER A 171 3.36 -21.00 4.24
N VAL A 172 4.05 -20.26 5.10
CA VAL A 172 4.32 -18.83 4.95
C VAL A 172 5.76 -18.58 5.34
N ASP A 173 6.52 -18.00 4.42
CA ASP A 173 7.93 -17.69 4.63
C ASP A 173 8.11 -16.78 5.84
N HIS A 174 8.99 -17.18 6.75
CA HIS A 174 9.33 -16.41 7.96
C HIS A 174 8.11 -16.01 8.81
N ARG A 175 7.03 -16.80 8.78
CA ARG A 175 5.80 -16.59 9.58
C ARG A 175 6.10 -16.23 11.03
N TRP A 176 6.95 -17.01 11.68
CA TRP A 176 7.28 -16.87 13.10
C TRP A 176 8.12 -15.63 13.43
N VAL A 177 8.68 -14.97 12.41
CA VAL A 177 9.33 -13.67 12.54
C VAL A 177 8.33 -12.54 12.32
N GLU A 178 7.46 -12.66 11.31
CA GLU A 178 6.50 -11.61 10.99
C GLU A 178 5.37 -11.47 12.02
N ILE A 179 4.91 -12.58 12.63
CA ILE A 179 3.90 -12.55 13.70
C ILE A 179 4.32 -11.62 14.86
N PRO A 180 5.48 -11.82 15.53
CA PRO A 180 5.87 -10.96 16.64
C PRO A 180 6.14 -9.52 16.19
N LEU A 181 6.69 -9.30 14.99
CA LEU A 181 6.88 -7.94 14.45
C LEU A 181 5.55 -7.19 14.26
N LEU A 182 4.55 -7.85 13.67
CA LEU A 182 3.22 -7.27 13.52
C LEU A 182 2.54 -7.07 14.87
N ALA A 183 2.62 -8.05 15.76
CA ALA A 183 2.04 -7.95 17.10
C ALA A 183 2.65 -6.77 17.86
N MET A 184 3.97 -6.62 17.84
CA MET A 184 4.66 -5.47 18.45
C MET A 184 4.11 -4.16 17.89
N ARG A 185 4.08 -4.00 16.56
CA ARG A 185 3.60 -2.77 15.93
C ARG A 185 2.14 -2.46 16.27
N LEU A 186 1.27 -3.46 16.15
CA LEU A 186 -0.18 -3.32 16.27
C LEU A 186 -0.66 -3.30 17.72
N LEU A 187 0.19 -3.63 18.69
CA LEU A 187 -0.13 -3.54 20.12
C LEU A 187 0.55 -2.35 20.78
N VAL A 188 1.85 -2.12 20.55
CA VAL A 188 2.61 -1.07 21.25
C VAL A 188 2.01 0.30 20.99
N VAL A 189 1.70 0.65 19.73
CA VAL A 189 1.15 1.97 19.41
C VAL A 189 -0.24 2.16 20.04
N PRO A 190 -1.23 1.26 19.84
CA PRO A 190 -2.53 1.43 20.50
C PRO A 190 -2.44 1.41 22.03
N VAL A 191 -1.66 0.51 22.63
CA VAL A 191 -1.50 0.44 24.09
C VAL A 191 -0.97 1.76 24.64
N LEU A 192 0.10 2.32 24.04
CA LEU A 192 0.63 3.61 24.47
C LEU A 192 -0.38 4.74 24.30
N VAL A 193 -1.10 4.77 23.18
CA VAL A 193 -2.12 5.80 22.88
C VAL A 193 -3.30 5.73 23.86
N PHE A 194 -3.83 4.54 24.15
CA PHE A 194 -4.91 4.37 25.12
C PHE A 194 -4.46 4.53 26.58
N TRP A 195 -3.17 4.32 26.86
CA TRP A 195 -2.61 4.54 28.19
C TRP A 195 -2.43 6.04 28.50
N LEU A 196 -2.06 6.84 27.50
CA LEU A 196 -1.65 8.24 27.70
C LEU A 196 -2.69 9.28 27.28
N LEU A 197 -3.67 8.92 26.44
CA LEU A 197 -4.69 9.85 25.96
C LEU A 197 -6.09 9.49 26.46
N PRO A 198 -6.99 10.49 26.64
CA PRO A 198 -8.41 10.25 26.88
C PRO A 198 -9.02 9.37 25.79
N LEU A 199 -9.99 8.53 26.18
CA LEU A 199 -10.55 7.48 25.32
C LEU A 199 -10.98 8.00 23.93
N GLY A 200 -11.68 9.14 23.87
CA GLY A 200 -12.11 9.75 22.61
C GLY A 200 -10.94 10.21 21.74
N MET A 201 -9.90 10.79 22.36
CA MET A 201 -8.69 11.23 21.66
C MET A 201 -7.86 10.05 21.15
N ALA A 202 -7.78 8.96 21.91
CA ALA A 202 -7.09 7.74 21.50
C ALA A 202 -7.70 7.14 20.22
N PHE A 203 -9.03 7.04 20.15
CA PHE A 203 -9.71 6.62 18.92
C PHE A 203 -9.47 7.59 17.76
N ALA A 204 -9.55 8.90 18.02
CA ALA A 204 -9.29 9.91 17.01
C ALA A 204 -7.85 9.84 16.49
N PHE A 205 -6.86 9.65 17.36
CA PHE A 205 -5.45 9.51 17.02
C PHE A 205 -5.24 8.32 16.08
N LEU A 206 -5.72 7.13 16.45
CA LEU A 206 -5.58 5.92 15.63
C LEU A 206 -6.32 6.06 14.30
N GLY A 207 -7.52 6.65 14.32
CA GLY A 207 -8.31 6.93 13.12
C GLY A 207 -7.59 7.86 12.15
N VAL A 208 -7.04 8.97 12.64
CA VAL A 208 -6.25 9.92 11.83
C VAL A 208 -4.98 9.26 11.30
N GLN A 209 -4.23 8.55 12.15
CA GLN A 209 -2.98 7.90 11.77
C GLN A 209 -3.18 6.85 10.67
N VAL A 210 -4.15 5.95 10.83
CA VAL A 210 -4.49 4.93 9.81
C VAL A 210 -5.10 5.57 8.56
N GLY A 211 -5.95 6.57 8.74
CA GLY A 211 -6.62 7.30 7.66
C GLY A 211 -5.65 8.04 6.75
N VAL A 212 -4.72 8.80 7.35
CA VAL A 212 -3.67 9.51 6.61
C VAL A 212 -2.74 8.51 5.94
N PHE A 213 -2.27 7.48 6.66
CA PHE A 213 -1.44 6.42 6.08
C PHE A 213 -2.09 5.79 4.83
N GLY A 214 -3.36 5.38 4.91
CA GLY A 214 -4.09 4.80 3.77
C GLY A 214 -4.20 5.78 2.59
N SER A 215 -4.53 7.03 2.88
CA SER A 215 -4.71 8.07 1.86
C SER A 215 -3.42 8.48 1.16
N THR A 216 -2.28 8.47 1.86
CA THR A 216 -0.96 8.77 1.27
C THR A 216 -0.32 7.57 0.59
N TRP A 217 -0.67 6.35 1.00
CA TRP A 217 -0.23 5.11 0.34
C TRP A 217 -0.95 4.90 -1.01
N ALA A 218 -2.26 5.16 -1.04
CA ALA A 218 -3.14 4.85 -2.16
C ALA A 218 -2.77 5.42 -3.53
N PRO A 219 -2.26 6.65 -3.71
CA PRO A 219 -2.06 7.25 -5.03
C PRO A 219 -1.11 6.43 -5.92
N ARG A 220 -0.14 5.70 -5.35
CA ARG A 220 0.78 4.86 -6.13
C ARG A 220 0.13 3.52 -6.55
N SER A 221 -0.70 2.94 -5.70
CA SER A 221 -1.54 1.77 -6.04
C SER A 221 -2.68 2.11 -7.01
N LEU A 222 -3.15 3.35 -6.99
CA LEU A 222 -4.15 3.85 -7.92
C LEU A 222 -3.56 4.23 -9.26
N GLN A 223 -2.31 4.70 -9.35
CA GLN A 223 -1.70 5.02 -10.64
C GLN A 223 -1.51 3.79 -11.54
N THR A 224 -1.31 2.60 -10.97
CA THR A 224 -1.22 1.35 -11.73
C THR A 224 -2.59 0.85 -12.22
N THR A 225 -3.69 1.36 -11.65
CA THR A 225 -5.08 0.93 -11.94
C THR A 225 -5.96 2.04 -12.55
N ARG A 226 -5.57 3.33 -12.45
CA ARG A 226 -6.24 4.47 -13.09
C ARG A 226 -5.99 4.38 -14.58
N GLY A 227 -7.06 4.06 -15.31
CA GLY A 227 -6.99 3.90 -16.75
C GLY A 227 -6.83 2.44 -17.14
N CYS A 228 -7.72 1.58 -16.65
CA CYS A 228 -7.95 0.28 -17.27
C CYS A 228 -9.16 0.32 -18.25
N PRO A 229 -9.04 0.90 -19.47
CA PRO A 229 -9.96 0.57 -20.57
C PRO A 229 -9.89 -0.91 -20.99
N SER A 230 -8.88 -1.64 -20.50
CA SER A 230 -8.46 -2.95 -21.01
C SER A 230 -8.17 -3.94 -19.88
N CYS A 231 -9.14 -4.19 -18.99
CA CYS A 231 -9.09 -5.42 -18.18
C CYS A 231 -9.20 -6.60 -19.16
N ARG A 232 -8.09 -7.31 -19.37
CA ARG A 232 -7.99 -8.34 -20.43
C ARG A 232 -8.56 -9.68 -19.94
N PRO A 233 -9.19 -10.45 -20.84
CA PRO A 233 -9.72 -11.77 -20.51
C PRO A 233 -8.60 -12.79 -20.23
N PRO A 234 -8.89 -13.89 -19.52
CA PRO A 234 -7.87 -14.82 -18.99
C PRO A 234 -7.00 -15.56 -20.03
N ALA A 235 -7.38 -15.55 -21.31
CA ALA A 235 -6.78 -16.34 -22.38
C ALA A 235 -5.67 -15.62 -23.17
N GLU A 236 -5.43 -14.33 -22.89
CA GLU A 236 -4.49 -13.53 -23.66
C GLU A 236 -3.04 -13.71 -23.17
N ARG A 237 -2.13 -14.12 -24.07
CA ARG A 237 -0.70 -14.25 -23.77
C ARG A 237 -0.05 -12.87 -23.80
N ILE A 238 0.67 -12.51 -22.73
CA ILE A 238 1.27 -11.17 -22.59
C ILE A 238 2.79 -11.20 -22.77
N SER A 239 3.30 -10.44 -23.73
CA SER A 239 4.74 -10.15 -23.86
C SER A 239 5.18 -9.03 -22.89
N PHE A 240 6.48 -8.84 -22.69
CA PHE A 240 6.98 -7.78 -21.78
C PHE A 240 6.57 -6.36 -22.23
N THR A 241 6.49 -6.13 -23.55
CA THR A 241 6.14 -4.84 -24.16
C THR A 241 4.65 -4.53 -24.06
N ASP A 242 3.78 -5.54 -24.11
CA ASP A 242 2.33 -5.35 -24.04
C ASP A 242 1.86 -4.89 -22.65
N ARG A 243 2.68 -5.09 -21.61
CA ARG A 243 2.41 -4.65 -20.23
C ARG A 243 2.52 -3.13 -20.05
N PHE A 244 3.20 -2.45 -20.97
CA PHE A 244 3.54 -1.03 -20.87
C PHE A 244 3.23 -0.23 -22.15
N SER A 245 2.58 -0.83 -23.14
CA SER A 245 2.28 -0.14 -24.40
C SER A 245 1.16 0.90 -24.22
N PRO A 246 1.37 2.17 -24.61
CA PRO A 246 0.32 3.18 -24.67
C PRO A 246 -0.72 2.92 -25.78
N ASP A 247 -0.44 2.00 -26.70
CA ASP A 247 -1.32 1.62 -27.83
C ASP A 247 -2.44 0.64 -27.47
N ALA A 248 -2.83 0.56 -26.19
CA ALA A 248 -4.15 0.03 -25.84
C ALA A 248 -5.20 1.06 -26.33
N THR A 249 -5.47 1.02 -27.63
CA THR A 249 -6.40 1.90 -28.33
C THR A 249 -7.71 1.99 -27.57
N SER A 250 -8.03 3.20 -27.16
CA SER A 250 -9.29 3.60 -26.56
C SER A 250 -10.45 3.29 -27.50
N PRO A 251 -11.39 2.38 -27.15
CA PRO A 251 -12.72 2.43 -27.74
C PRO A 251 -13.47 3.55 -27.01
N GLY A 252 -13.51 4.73 -27.62
CA GLY A 252 -14.51 5.76 -27.37
C GLY A 252 -14.57 6.32 -25.94
N VAL A 253 -13.93 7.49 -25.74
CA VAL A 253 -14.53 8.52 -24.89
C VAL A 253 -15.76 9.06 -25.65
N GLY A 254 -16.83 8.27 -25.69
CA GLY A 254 -18.13 8.67 -26.19
C GLY A 254 -18.93 9.29 -25.03
N SER A 255 -18.96 10.63 -24.99
CA SER A 255 -20.01 11.47 -24.41
C SER A 255 -20.84 10.85 -23.27
N TRP A 256 -20.38 10.98 -22.03
CA TRP A 256 -21.23 10.84 -20.85
C TRP A 256 -21.93 12.18 -20.54
N THR A 257 -22.69 12.70 -21.50
CA THR A 257 -23.65 13.80 -21.32
C THR A 257 -24.78 13.66 -22.36
N SER A 258 -25.87 12.99 -21.98
CA SER A 258 -27.26 13.39 -22.25
C SER A 258 -28.24 12.22 -22.07
N SER A 259 -29.46 12.59 -21.66
CA SER A 259 -30.69 11.79 -21.40
C SER A 259 -30.82 11.18 -20.01
#